data_AF-A0A8J8WEQ7-F1
#
_entry.id   AF-A0A8J8WEQ7-F1
#
_cell.length_a   1.000
_cell.length_b   1.000
_cell.length_c   1.000
_cell.angle_alpha   90.00
_cell.angle_beta   90.00
_cell.angle_gamma   90.00
#
_symmetry.space_group_name_H-M   'P 1'
#
loop_
_entity.id
_entity.type
_entity.pdbx_description
1 polymer ?
#
loop_
_entity_poly.entity_id
_entity_poly.type
_entity_poly.pdbx_seq_one_letter_code
_entity_poly.pdbx_strand_id
1 'polypeptide(L)'
;MNDTRAHLYRCRKKHPPLKKLPPTDANLQLHVLRAHLQMLLWKAADQCDPLVEARNTANFGWNIECSTITPTVSTAPVAPLALLDVVSCSCTAKDKACSGTRCSCSRAGLSCTDYCKCEGGDICCNPFTSKHMDIKDDEGELDVDNE
;
A
#
# COMPACT_ATOMS: atom_id res chain seq x y z
N MET A 1 4.82 -6.83 -2.36
CA MET A 1 5.13 -5.39 -2.15
C MET A 1 3.90 -4.57 -1.81
N ASN A 2 2.72 -4.88 -2.35
CA ASN A 2 1.52 -4.12 -2.04
C ASN A 2 1.16 -4.16 -0.54
N ASP A 3 1.37 -5.27 0.16
CA ASP A 3 1.17 -5.35 1.61
C ASP A 3 2.11 -4.43 2.39
N THR A 4 3.37 -4.32 1.97
CA THR A 4 4.33 -3.38 2.55
C THR A 4 3.89 -1.93 2.34
N ARG A 5 3.33 -1.61 1.16
CA ARG A 5 2.71 -0.30 0.89
C ARG A 5 1.55 -0.07 1.86
N ALA A 6 0.62 -1.02 1.99
CA ALA A 6 -0.53 -0.93 2.87
C ALA A 6 -0.12 -0.74 4.34
N HIS A 7 0.86 -1.50 4.82
CA HIS A 7 1.44 -1.35 6.15
C HIS A 7 2.04 0.05 6.37
N LEU A 8 2.79 0.59 5.40
CA LEU A 8 3.34 1.95 5.48
C LEU A 8 2.25 3.03 5.53
N TYR A 9 1.12 2.80 4.86
CA TYR A 9 -0.03 3.70 4.93
C TYR A 9 -0.76 3.62 6.27
N ARG A 10 -0.87 2.43 6.88
CA ARG A 10 -1.51 2.21 8.18
C ARG A 10 -0.67 2.71 9.35
N CYS A 11 0.62 2.39 9.38
CA CYS A 11 1.47 2.64 10.54
C CYS A 11 2.04 4.06 10.62
N ARG A 12 1.88 4.90 9.58
CA ARG A 12 2.41 6.27 9.57
C ARG A 12 1.30 7.30 9.64
N LYS A 13 1.34 8.14 10.68
CA LYS A 13 0.44 9.31 10.88
C LYS A 13 0.55 10.38 9.78
N LYS A 14 1.56 10.30 8.91
CA LYS A 14 1.73 11.15 7.72
C LYS A 14 2.03 10.24 6.52
N HIS A 15 1.32 10.48 5.41
CA HIS A 15 1.58 9.75 4.19
C HIS A 15 3.05 9.94 3.76
N PRO A 16 3.79 8.86 3.48
CA PRO A 16 5.14 8.97 3.00
C PRO A 16 5.14 9.63 1.60
N PRO A 17 6.15 10.44 1.26
CA PRO A 17 6.30 10.96 -0.10
C PRO A 17 6.44 9.80 -1.09
N LEU A 18 5.89 9.96 -2.30
CA LEU A 18 5.81 8.89 -3.30
C LEU A 18 7.15 8.19 -3.56
N LYS A 19 8.25 8.95 -3.63
CA LYS A 19 9.61 8.42 -3.84
C LYS A 19 10.14 7.50 -2.73
N LYS A 20 9.50 7.50 -1.55
CA LYS A 20 9.84 6.62 -0.42
C LYS A 20 8.94 5.39 -0.35
N LEU A 21 7.92 5.30 -1.20
CA LEU A 21 7.10 4.11 -1.27
C LEU A 21 7.85 3.01 -2.01
N PRO A 22 7.73 1.75 -1.55
CA PRO A 22 8.16 0.62 -2.36
C PRO A 22 7.32 0.57 -3.67
N PRO A 23 7.88 0.01 -4.76
CA PRO A 23 7.13 -0.16 -6.00
C PRO A 23 5.88 -1.01 -5.76
N THR A 24 4.87 -0.85 -6.63
CA THR A 24 3.76 -1.80 -6.67
C THR A 24 4.26 -3.16 -7.18
N ASP A 25 3.53 -4.23 -6.89
CA ASP A 25 3.90 -5.57 -7.38
C ASP A 25 4.05 -5.62 -8.90
N ALA A 26 3.14 -4.98 -9.65
CA ALA A 26 3.23 -4.89 -11.10
C ALA A 26 4.49 -4.15 -11.59
N ASN A 27 4.85 -3.03 -10.95
CA ASN A 27 6.06 -2.29 -11.31
C ASN A 27 7.33 -3.04 -10.92
N LEU A 28 7.32 -3.79 -9.82
CA LEU A 28 8.42 -4.66 -9.44
C LEU A 28 8.63 -5.76 -10.48
N GLN A 29 7.56 -6.42 -10.93
CA GLN A 29 7.63 -7.44 -11.97
C GLN A 29 8.24 -6.89 -13.27
N LEU A 30 7.76 -5.74 -13.75
CA LEU A 30 8.34 -5.07 -14.92
C LEU A 30 9.81 -4.73 -14.74
N HIS A 31 10.23 -4.29 -13.55
CA HIS A 31 11.63 -4.02 -13.26
C HIS A 31 12.48 -5.30 -13.32
N VAL A 32 12.02 -6.40 -12.71
CA VAL A 32 12.70 -7.70 -12.73
C VAL A 32 12.86 -8.20 -14.17
N LEU A 33 11.81 -8.08 -14.98
CA LEU A 33 11.86 -8.46 -16.40
C LEU A 33 12.92 -7.65 -17.16
N ARG A 34 12.99 -6.33 -17.00
CA ARG A 34 14.00 -5.50 -17.67
C ARG A 34 15.42 -5.82 -17.21
N ALA A 35 15.62 -6.03 -15.91
CA ALA A 35 16.90 -6.44 -15.36
C ALA A 35 17.32 -7.82 -15.91
N HIS A 36 16.38 -8.75 -16.08
CA HIS A 36 16.64 -10.04 -16.68
C HIS A 36 17.08 -9.91 -18.15
N LEU A 37 16.39 -9.09 -18.96
CA LEU A 37 16.81 -8.81 -20.33
C LEU A 37 18.24 -8.25 -20.39
N GLN A 38 18.55 -7.29 -19.51
CA GLN A 38 19.88 -6.69 -19.42
C GLN A 38 20.95 -7.75 -19.14
N MET A 39 20.69 -8.69 -18.22
CA MET A 39 21.59 -9.80 -17.94
C MET A 39 21.76 -10.75 -19.14
N LEU A 40 20.69 -11.06 -19.87
CA LEU A 40 20.75 -11.91 -21.07
C LEU A 40 21.63 -11.27 -22.15
N LEU A 41 21.47 -9.96 -22.39
CA LEU A 41 22.27 -9.21 -23.35
C LEU A 41 23.75 -9.14 -22.92
N TRP A 42 24.02 -8.91 -21.63
CA TRP A 42 25.39 -8.89 -21.12
C TRP A 42 26.08 -10.25 -21.21
N LYS A 43 25.35 -11.35 -20.96
CA LYS A 43 25.88 -12.70 -21.07
C LYS A 43 26.22 -13.08 -22.52
N ALA A 44 25.56 -12.47 -23.49
CA ALA A 44 25.78 -12.68 -24.91
C ALA A 44 26.58 -11.55 -25.57
N ALA A 45 27.28 -10.71 -24.78
CA ALA A 45 27.95 -9.53 -25.30
C ALA A 45 29.10 -9.84 -26.28
N ASP A 46 29.66 -11.05 -26.22
CA ASP A 46 30.69 -11.57 -27.11
C ASP A 46 30.12 -12.34 -28.32
N GLN A 47 28.80 -12.52 -28.38
CA GLN A 47 28.11 -13.23 -29.46
C GLN A 47 27.66 -12.23 -30.53
N CYS A 48 27.74 -12.61 -31.81
CA CYS A 48 27.28 -11.76 -32.91
C CYS A 48 25.78 -11.49 -32.87
N ASP A 49 24.99 -12.44 -32.34
CA ASP A 49 23.55 -12.33 -32.21
C ASP A 49 23.12 -12.42 -30.75
N PRO A 50 22.14 -11.61 -30.31
CA PRO A 50 21.54 -11.77 -28.99
C PRO A 50 20.80 -13.12 -28.91
N LEU A 51 20.74 -13.67 -27.69
CA LEU A 51 19.98 -14.89 -27.37
C LEU A 51 18.56 -14.80 -27.94
N VAL A 52 18.05 -15.93 -28.46
CA VAL A 52 16.71 -16.02 -29.06
C VAL A 52 15.64 -15.43 -28.12
N GLU A 53 15.74 -15.73 -26.83
CA GLU A 53 14.86 -15.19 -25.80
C GLU A 53 14.87 -13.65 -25.75
N ALA A 54 16.03 -13.03 -25.90
CA ALA A 54 16.19 -11.57 -25.84
C ALA A 54 15.72 -10.85 -27.12
N ARG A 55 15.46 -11.57 -28.21
CA ARG A 55 15.01 -10.98 -29.49
C ARG A 55 13.62 -10.35 -29.38
N ASN A 56 12.75 -10.90 -28.52
CA ASN A 56 11.43 -10.33 -28.28
C ASN A 56 11.45 -9.48 -27.00
N THR A 57 11.93 -8.24 -27.12
CA THR A 57 12.06 -7.31 -25.99
C THR A 57 10.72 -6.96 -25.32
N ALA A 58 9.60 -7.13 -26.03
CA ALA A 58 8.26 -6.91 -25.47
C ALA A 58 7.94 -7.85 -24.30
N ASN A 59 8.48 -9.07 -24.32
CA ASN A 59 8.35 -10.04 -23.22
C ASN A 59 9.01 -9.57 -21.92
N PHE A 60 9.85 -8.54 -21.98
CA PHE A 60 10.62 -8.03 -20.84
C PHE A 60 10.13 -6.67 -20.35
N GLY A 61 8.87 -6.33 -20.59
CA GLY A 61 8.26 -5.08 -20.11
C GLY A 61 8.71 -3.85 -20.88
N TRP A 62 8.93 -4.00 -22.19
CA TRP A 62 9.13 -2.92 -23.14
C TRP A 62 7.95 -2.83 -24.10
N ASN A 63 7.56 -1.62 -24.48
CA ASN A 63 6.62 -1.37 -25.55
C ASN A 63 7.40 -1.03 -26.83
N ILE A 64 7.00 -1.62 -27.95
CA ILE A 64 7.62 -1.43 -29.27
C ILE A 64 6.57 -0.78 -30.16
N GLU A 65 6.66 0.53 -30.34
CA GLU A 65 5.80 1.28 -31.23
C GLU A 65 6.63 1.81 -32.39
N CYS A 66 6.36 1.30 -33.60
CA CYS A 66 7.13 1.59 -34.81
C CYS A 66 8.62 1.28 -34.61
N SER A 67 9.44 2.32 -34.41
CA SER A 67 10.89 2.26 -34.19
C SER A 67 11.30 2.78 -32.81
N THR A 68 10.34 3.05 -31.91
CA THR A 68 10.60 3.58 -30.58
C THR A 68 10.33 2.50 -29.54
N ILE A 69 11.35 2.25 -28.72
CA ILE A 69 11.28 1.32 -27.59
C ILE A 69 11.11 2.15 -26.33
N THR A 70 10.01 1.96 -25.62
CA THR A 70 9.72 2.66 -24.35
C THR A 70 9.45 1.67 -23.22
N PRO A 71 9.79 1.99 -21.97
CA PRO A 71 9.44 1.12 -20.85
C PRO A 71 7.91 1.01 -20.73
N THR A 72 7.37 -0.21 -20.69
CA THR A 72 5.95 -0.43 -20.42
C THR A 72 5.59 0.16 -19.05
N VAL A 73 4.55 0.99 -19.00
CA VAL A 73 4.03 1.51 -17.74
C VAL A 73 2.89 0.60 -17.27
N SER A 74 2.92 0.20 -16.01
CA SER A 74 1.83 -0.57 -15.42
C SER A 74 0.54 0.25 -15.42
N THR A 75 -0.55 -0.32 -15.93
CA THR A 75 -1.91 0.25 -15.82
C THR A 75 -2.62 -0.13 -14.51
N ALA A 76 -2.00 -0.99 -13.69
CA ALA A 76 -2.53 -1.34 -12.38
C ALA A 76 -2.69 -0.10 -11.49
N PRO A 77 -3.75 -0.04 -10.68
CA PRO A 77 -4.02 1.12 -9.83
C PRO A 77 -2.89 1.31 -8.81
N VAL A 78 -2.51 2.57 -8.58
CA VAL A 78 -1.41 2.95 -7.68
C VAL A 78 -1.72 2.62 -6.21
N ALA A 79 -3.01 2.55 -5.88
CA ALA A 79 -3.54 2.14 -4.58
C ALA A 79 -4.89 1.43 -4.79
N PRO A 80 -5.34 0.57 -3.85
CA PRO A 80 -6.70 0.06 -3.85
C PRO A 80 -7.72 1.21 -3.90
N LEU A 81 -8.78 1.09 -4.70
CA LEU A 81 -9.80 2.14 -4.85
C LEU A 81 -10.39 2.55 -3.49
N ALA A 82 -10.67 1.56 -2.64
CA ALA A 82 -11.16 1.79 -1.28
C ALA A 82 -10.25 2.69 -0.42
N LEU A 83 -8.93 2.75 -0.72
CA LEU A 83 -8.00 3.65 -0.02
C LEU A 83 -8.15 5.11 -0.47
N LEU A 84 -8.55 5.35 -1.73
CA LEU A 84 -8.77 6.70 -2.27
C LEU A 84 -9.99 7.37 -1.64
N ASP A 85 -10.95 6.56 -1.21
CA ASP A 85 -12.20 7.02 -0.57
C ASP A 85 -12.08 7.19 0.95
N VAL A 86 -10.90 6.92 1.54
CA VAL A 86 -10.70 7.02 2.99
C VAL A 86 -10.69 8.49 3.43
N VAL A 87 -11.69 8.85 4.24
CA VAL A 87 -11.72 10.13 4.97
C VAL A 87 -11.13 9.92 6.36
N SER A 88 -9.93 10.46 6.59
CA SER A 88 -9.29 10.48 7.92
C SER A 88 -9.27 11.88 8.51
N CYS A 89 -9.73 12.06 9.75
CA CYS A 89 -9.60 13.35 10.42
C CYS A 89 -8.24 13.51 11.09
N SER A 90 -7.76 14.74 11.15
CA SER A 90 -6.54 15.13 11.87
C SER A 90 -6.82 15.73 13.24
N CYS A 91 -8.02 15.48 13.79
CA CYS A 91 -8.46 16.02 15.07
C CYS A 91 -7.56 15.54 16.21
N THR A 92 -7.06 16.48 17.00
CA THR A 92 -6.25 16.23 18.19
C THR A 92 -6.82 17.05 19.34
N ALA A 93 -7.24 16.39 20.41
CA ALA A 93 -7.60 17.02 21.67
C ALA A 93 -7.26 16.03 22.80
N LYS A 94 -7.00 16.53 24.01
CA LYS A 94 -6.63 15.67 25.14
C LYS A 94 -7.79 14.74 25.52
N ASP A 95 -9.02 15.27 25.61
CA ASP A 95 -10.14 14.50 26.19
C ASP A 95 -11.38 14.41 25.27
N LYS A 96 -11.54 15.31 24.29
CA LYS A 96 -12.76 15.43 23.46
C LYS A 96 -12.46 15.70 22.00
N ALA A 97 -11.72 14.79 21.36
CA ALA A 97 -11.43 14.88 19.93
C ALA A 97 -12.74 14.75 19.12
N CYS A 98 -12.81 15.37 17.94
CA CYS A 98 -13.99 15.30 17.06
C CYS A 98 -15.34 15.80 17.65
N SER A 99 -15.32 16.52 18.77
CA SER A 99 -16.53 17.09 19.40
C SER A 99 -17.12 18.28 18.65
N GLY A 100 -16.32 18.94 17.80
CA GLY A 100 -16.74 20.09 16.99
C GLY A 100 -16.94 19.77 15.51
N THR A 101 -17.49 20.74 14.78
CA THR A 101 -17.79 20.67 13.34
C THR A 101 -16.56 20.61 12.41
N ARG A 102 -15.35 20.63 12.98
CA ARG A 102 -14.08 20.59 12.22
C ARG A 102 -13.63 19.18 11.86
N CYS A 103 -14.26 18.13 12.41
CA CYS A 103 -13.94 16.76 12.06
C CYS A 103 -14.40 16.46 10.62
N SER A 104 -13.46 16.14 9.73
CA SER A 104 -13.75 15.77 8.34
C SER A 104 -14.62 14.51 8.24
N CYS A 105 -14.38 13.51 9.08
CA CYS A 105 -15.18 12.28 9.12
C CYS A 105 -16.63 12.58 9.51
N SER A 106 -16.83 13.31 10.61
CA SER A 106 -18.17 13.70 11.07
C SER A 106 -18.92 14.55 10.03
N ARG A 107 -18.22 15.50 9.39
CA ARG A 107 -18.81 16.33 8.32
C ARG A 107 -19.17 15.52 7.07
N ALA A 108 -18.48 14.41 6.81
CA ALA A 108 -18.80 13.47 5.75
C ALA A 108 -19.87 12.43 6.18
N GLY A 109 -20.36 12.47 7.43
CA GLY A 109 -21.29 11.47 7.96
C GLY A 109 -20.67 10.10 8.20
N LEU A 110 -19.34 10.02 8.34
CA LEU A 110 -18.59 8.78 8.47
C LEU A 110 -18.06 8.59 9.90
N SER A 111 -17.97 7.34 10.34
CA SER A 111 -17.26 6.97 11.58
C SER A 111 -15.77 7.30 11.46
N CYS A 112 -15.16 7.75 12.55
CA CYS A 112 -13.71 7.79 12.63
C CYS A 112 -13.17 6.36 12.72
N THR A 113 -12.11 6.08 11.98
CA THR A 113 -11.38 4.80 12.01
C THR A 113 -10.02 4.98 12.67
N ASP A 114 -9.29 3.88 12.83
CA ASP A 114 -7.88 3.83 13.23
C ASP A 114 -6.95 4.69 12.34
N TYR A 115 -7.34 4.96 11.09
CA TYR A 115 -6.64 5.91 10.21
C TYR A 115 -6.74 7.38 10.65
N CYS A 116 -7.68 7.72 11.53
CA CYS A 116 -7.82 9.07 12.06
C CYS A 116 -6.78 9.35 13.14
N LYS A 117 -6.40 10.62 13.34
CA LYS A 117 -5.55 11.00 14.49
C LYS A 117 -6.22 10.81 15.85
N CYS A 118 -7.54 10.81 15.90
CA CYS A 118 -8.30 10.46 17.11
C CYS A 118 -8.49 8.95 17.28
N GLU A 119 -8.05 8.15 16.29
CA GLU A 119 -8.02 6.69 16.28
C GLU A 119 -9.40 6.01 16.44
N GLY A 120 -10.49 6.79 16.45
CA GLY A 120 -11.84 6.28 16.71
C GLY A 120 -12.06 5.75 18.14
N GLY A 121 -11.07 5.91 19.02
CA GLY A 121 -11.08 5.38 20.39
C GLY A 121 -11.83 6.26 21.39
N ASP A 122 -11.58 6.07 22.68
CA ASP A 122 -12.38 6.63 23.79
C ASP A 122 -12.51 8.15 23.79
N ILE A 123 -11.46 8.85 23.37
CA ILE A 123 -11.43 10.32 23.28
C ILE A 123 -12.17 10.87 22.06
N CYS A 124 -12.60 10.00 21.12
CA CYS A 124 -13.33 10.39 19.93
C CYS A 124 -14.80 10.66 20.26
N CYS A 125 -15.23 11.89 20.04
CA CYS A 125 -16.61 12.35 20.20
C CYS A 125 -17.34 12.50 18.86
N ASN A 126 -16.85 11.86 17.78
CA ASN A 126 -17.60 11.83 16.53
C ASN A 126 -18.89 11.01 16.74
N PRO A 127 -20.09 11.58 16.53
CA PRO A 127 -21.34 10.89 16.78
C PRO A 127 -21.56 9.66 15.91
N PHE A 128 -20.87 9.54 14.77
CA PHE A 128 -20.96 8.39 13.88
C PHE A 128 -20.01 7.23 14.26
N THR A 129 -19.10 7.43 15.21
CA THR A 129 -18.17 6.38 15.65
C THR A 129 -18.79 5.54 16.77
N SER A 130 -19.02 4.25 16.52
CA SER A 130 -19.37 3.29 17.57
C SER A 130 -18.15 3.03 18.45
N LYS A 131 -18.28 3.26 19.76
CA LYS A 131 -17.28 2.84 20.73
C LYS A 131 -17.30 1.32 20.80
N HIS A 132 -16.22 0.66 20.40
CA HIS A 132 -16.10 -0.79 20.55
C HIS A 132 -16.22 -1.15 22.04
N MET A 133 -17.15 -2.04 22.38
CA MET A 133 -17.09 -2.77 23.65
C MET A 133 -16.12 -3.93 23.42
N ASP A 134 -14.98 -3.92 24.09
CA ASP A 134 -14.00 -5.00 24.02
C ASP A 134 -14.66 -6.31 24.45
N ILE A 135 -14.75 -7.28 23.53
CA ILE A 135 -15.00 -8.68 23.89
C ILE A 135 -13.70 -9.15 24.54
N LYS A 136 -13.74 -9.42 25.85
CA LYS A 136 -12.62 -10.04 26.55
C LYS A 136 -12.50 -11.47 26.06
N ASP A 137 -11.49 -11.75 25.25
CA ASP A 137 -11.07 -13.11 24.97
C ASP A 137 -10.44 -13.67 26.25
N ASP A 138 -11.20 -14.52 26.94
CA ASP A 138 -10.74 -15.32 28.09
C ASP A 138 -9.88 -16.46 27.55
N GLU A 139 -8.58 -16.20 27.34
CA GLU A 139 -7.61 -17.24 27.03
C GLU A 139 -7.32 -18.05 28.31
N GLY A 140 -8.06 -19.13 28.51
CA GLY A 140 -7.76 -20.13 29.54
C GLY A 140 -6.44 -20.84 29.27
N GLU A 141 -5.48 -20.68 30.19
CA GLU A 141 -4.23 -21.46 30.23
C GLU A 141 -4.55 -22.95 30.33
N LEU A 142 -4.04 -23.75 29.38
CA LEU A 142 -3.98 -25.20 29.51
C LEU A 142 -2.62 -25.56 30.12
N ASP A 143 -2.64 -25.87 31.41
CA ASP A 143 -1.53 -26.54 32.08
C ASP A 143 -1.38 -27.96 31.52
N VAL A 144 -0.30 -28.18 30.77
CA VAL A 144 0.12 -29.51 30.34
C VAL A 144 1.01 -30.07 31.44
N ASP A 145 0.41 -30.79 32.38
CA ASP A 145 1.13 -31.63 33.34
C ASP A 145 1.91 -32.71 32.57
N ASN A 146 3.22 -32.71 32.77
CA ASN A 146 4.14 -33.68 32.19
C ASN A 146 4.54 -34.70 33.26
N GLU A 147 4.00 -35.92 33.15
CA GLU A 147 4.51 -37.11 33.83
C GLU A 147 4.48 -38.34 32.92
#